data_AF-A0A9Q0WB35-F1
#
_entry.id   AF-A0A9Q0WB35-F1
#
_cell.length_a   1.000
_cell.length_b   1.000
_cell.length_c   1.000
_cell.angle_alpha   90.00
_cell.angle_beta   90.00
_cell.angle_gamma   90.00
#
_symmetry.space_group_name_H-M   'P 1'
#
loop_
_entity.id
_entity.type
_entity.pdbx_description
1 polymer ?
#
loop_
_entity_poly.entity_id
_entity_poly.type
_entity_poly.pdbx_seq_one_letter_code
_entity_poly.pdbx_strand_id
1 'polypeptide(L)'
;MEKVSAFGERLKIRGAEVGRKMSAGMSSMSLKVKELLQGPNQEDKLVEDATTKTLDEPDWAMNLDICDMINHEKVSSVELIRGIKKRILIKNARVQYLALLLLETCAKNCEKAFSEVAAERVLDEIVKLIDDPQIERSQSVANKMNSIIHL
;
A
#
# COMPACT_ATOMS: atom_id res chain seq x y z
N MET A 1 50.24 -18.66 -6.18
CA MET A 1 49.83 -17.38 -5.54
C MET A 1 48.40 -16.96 -5.89
N GLU A 2 47.77 -17.50 -6.94
CA GLU A 2 46.41 -17.08 -7.38
C GLU A 2 45.24 -17.53 -6.48
N LYS A 3 45.36 -18.64 -5.73
CA LYS A 3 44.26 -19.14 -4.86
C LYS A 3 43.95 -18.20 -3.68
N VAL A 4 44.93 -17.39 -3.27
CA VAL A 4 44.78 -16.46 -2.13
C VAL A 4 44.01 -15.20 -2.53
N SER A 5 44.11 -14.75 -3.81
CA SER A 5 43.35 -13.58 -4.28
C SER A 5 41.86 -13.89 -4.46
N ALA A 6 41.52 -15.06 -5.01
CA ALA A 6 40.13 -15.49 -5.22
C ALA A 6 39.35 -15.64 -3.90
N PHE A 7 40.01 -16.07 -2.81
CA PHE A 7 39.40 -16.14 -1.49
C PHE A 7 39.16 -14.75 -0.89
N GLY A 8 40.10 -13.82 -1.08
CA GLY A 8 39.97 -12.42 -0.65
C GLY A 8 38.86 -11.65 -1.37
N GLU A 9 38.68 -11.87 -2.67
CA GLU A 9 37.57 -11.26 -3.45
C GLU A 9 36.21 -11.77 -3.00
N ARG A 10 36.07 -13.08 -2.76
CA ARG A 10 34.83 -13.67 -2.23
C ARG A 10 34.46 -13.13 -0.85
N LEU A 11 35.45 -12.90 0.02
CA LEU A 11 35.23 -12.28 1.33
C LEU A 11 34.82 -10.81 1.20
N LYS A 12 35.39 -10.05 0.26
CA LYS A 12 34.97 -8.66 -0.03
C LYS A 12 33.53 -8.58 -0.52
N ILE A 13 33.13 -9.45 -1.45
CA ILE A 13 31.76 -9.52 -1.97
C ILE A 13 30.78 -9.86 -0.84
N ARG A 14 31.12 -10.85 -0.01
CA ARG A 14 30.29 -11.26 1.13
C ARG A 14 30.18 -10.15 2.18
N GLY A 15 31.26 -9.43 2.47
CA GLY A 15 31.26 -8.28 3.38
C GLY A 15 30.37 -7.13 2.88
N ALA A 16 30.45 -6.81 1.58
CA ALA A 16 29.62 -5.78 0.96
C ALA A 16 28.13 -6.16 0.92
N GLU A 17 27.81 -7.45 0.75
CA GLU A 17 26.43 -7.94 0.76
C GLU A 17 25.83 -7.96 2.17
N VAL A 18 26.61 -8.35 3.19
CA VAL A 18 26.19 -8.26 4.59
C VAL A 18 25.94 -6.80 4.99
N GLY A 19 26.84 -5.89 4.61
CA GLY A 19 26.65 -4.44 4.84
C GLY A 19 25.39 -3.87 4.21
N ARG A 20 25.08 -4.26 2.95
CA ARG A 20 23.83 -3.87 2.28
C ARG A 20 22.59 -4.43 2.97
N LYS A 21 22.61 -5.70 3.41
CA LYS A 21 21.48 -6.32 4.14
C LYS A 21 21.23 -5.65 5.49
N MET A 22 22.30 -5.33 6.22
CA MET A 22 22.18 -4.62 7.51
C MET A 22 21.62 -3.19 7.33
N SER A 23 22.09 -2.46 6.31
CA SER A 23 21.58 -1.11 5.98
C SER A 23 20.10 -1.12 5.58
N ALA A 24 19.70 -2.04 4.70
CA ALA A 24 18.30 -2.22 4.30
C ALA A 24 17.41 -2.59 5.51
N GLY A 25 17.90 -3.46 6.40
CA GLY A 25 17.22 -3.82 7.64
C GLY A 25 16.97 -2.62 8.57
N MET A 26 18.00 -1.79 8.80
CA MET A 26 17.88 -0.57 9.62
C MET A 26 16.94 0.48 9.01
N SER A 27 17.00 0.71 7.69
CA SER A 27 16.06 1.62 7.01
C SER A 27 14.62 1.16 7.16
N SER A 28 14.35 -0.15 7.01
CA SER A 28 12.99 -0.69 7.19
C SER A 28 12.47 -0.54 8.62
N MET A 29 13.35 -0.68 9.62
CA MET A 29 13.01 -0.56 11.04
C MET A 29 12.73 0.90 11.41
N SER A 30 13.52 1.85 10.89
CA SER A 30 13.29 3.29 11.05
C SER A 30 11.96 3.74 10.45
N LEU A 31 11.59 3.24 9.26
CA LEU A 31 10.28 3.50 8.65
C LEU A 31 9.13 2.98 9.52
N LYS A 32 9.26 1.76 10.05
CA LYS A 32 8.22 1.13 10.87
C LYS A 32 8.06 1.82 12.24
N VAL A 33 9.16 2.30 12.83
CA VAL A 33 9.12 3.14 14.05
C VAL A 33 8.48 4.49 13.76
N LYS A 34 8.75 5.09 12.59
CA LYS A 34 8.14 6.35 12.17
C LYS A 34 6.63 6.22 11.96
N GLU A 35 6.17 5.11 11.37
CA GLU A 35 4.74 4.78 11.24
C GLU A 35 4.05 4.59 12.60
N LEU A 36 4.73 4.03 13.60
CA LEU A 36 4.18 3.84 14.94
C LEU A 36 4.11 5.13 15.78
N LEU A 37 4.89 6.15 15.43
CA LEU A 37 4.96 7.42 16.16
C LEU A 37 4.16 8.56 15.50
N GLN A 38 3.75 8.39 14.24
CA GLN A 38 2.89 9.36 13.56
C GLN A 38 1.45 9.15 14.03
N GLY A 39 0.92 10.14 14.76
CA GLY A 39 -0.52 10.26 15.02
C GLY A 39 -1.31 10.38 13.72
N PRO A 40 -2.65 10.31 13.76
CA PRO A 40 -3.48 10.31 12.56
C PRO A 40 -3.14 11.52 11.67
N ASN A 41 -2.66 11.26 10.46
CA ASN A 41 -2.37 12.28 9.47
C ASN A 41 -3.66 12.68 8.74
N GLN A 42 -3.66 13.83 8.06
CA GLN A 42 -4.86 14.35 7.40
C GLN A 42 -5.38 13.36 6.34
N GLU A 43 -4.46 12.64 5.69
CA GLU A 43 -4.72 11.60 4.71
C GLU A 43 -5.51 10.44 5.29
N ASP A 44 -5.12 9.92 6.47
CA ASP A 44 -5.83 8.83 7.15
C ASP A 44 -7.29 9.22 7.37
N LYS A 45 -7.57 10.46 7.81
CA LYS A 45 -8.95 10.95 7.99
C LYS A 45 -9.75 10.98 6.67
N LEU A 46 -9.15 11.48 5.59
CA LEU A 46 -9.80 11.51 4.28
C LEU A 46 -10.17 10.09 3.81
N VAL A 47 -9.26 9.12 4.00
CA VAL A 47 -9.54 7.72 3.64
C VAL A 47 -10.61 7.13 4.56
N GLU A 48 -10.57 7.40 5.86
CA GLU A 48 -11.56 6.91 6.82
C GLU A 48 -12.98 7.39 6.48
N ASP A 49 -13.11 8.69 6.17
CA ASP A 49 -14.37 9.32 5.79
C ASP A 49 -14.88 8.74 4.45
N ALA A 50 -14.03 8.60 3.43
CA ALA A 50 -14.39 8.04 2.12
C ALA A 50 -14.73 6.54 2.14
N THR A 51 -14.32 5.83 3.20
CA THR A 51 -14.47 4.37 3.30
C THR A 51 -15.21 3.94 4.56
N THR A 52 -15.98 4.83 5.19
CA THR A 52 -16.73 4.49 6.40
C THR A 52 -17.79 3.43 6.11
N LYS A 53 -17.99 2.51 7.07
CA LYS A 53 -18.99 1.45 6.99
C LYS A 53 -20.44 1.95 6.94
N THR A 54 -20.67 3.22 7.25
CA THR A 54 -22.00 3.86 7.26
C THR A 54 -22.43 4.38 5.90
N LEU A 55 -21.53 4.45 4.92
CA LEU A 55 -21.89 4.79 3.55
C LEU A 55 -22.59 3.58 2.92
N ASP A 56 -23.72 3.79 2.26
CA ASP A 56 -24.42 2.73 1.49
C ASP A 56 -23.82 2.56 0.08
N GLU A 57 -23.31 3.65 -0.49
CA GLU A 57 -22.65 3.71 -1.81
C GLU A 57 -21.33 4.52 -1.73
N PRO A 58 -20.40 4.38 -2.69
CA PRO A 58 -19.23 5.24 -2.74
C PRO A 58 -19.62 6.72 -2.90
N ASP A 59 -19.01 7.59 -2.10
CA ASP A 59 -19.12 9.03 -2.28
C ASP A 59 -18.19 9.46 -3.42
N TRP A 60 -18.73 9.49 -4.64
CA TRP A 60 -17.96 9.86 -5.82
C TRP A 60 -17.44 11.29 -5.79
N ALA A 61 -18.17 12.22 -5.16
CA ALA A 61 -17.71 13.59 -5.03
C ALA A 61 -16.45 13.62 -4.15
N MET A 62 -16.51 12.97 -2.98
CA MET A 62 -15.35 12.87 -2.09
C MET A 62 -14.16 12.15 -2.74
N ASN A 63 -14.41 11.04 -3.45
CA ASN A 63 -13.34 10.28 -4.10
C ASN A 63 -12.63 11.08 -5.20
N LEU A 64 -13.38 11.85 -5.99
CA LEU A 64 -12.81 12.73 -7.03
C LEU A 64 -12.09 13.93 -6.42
N ASP A 65 -12.63 14.52 -5.35
CA ASP A 65 -11.95 15.57 -4.60
C ASP A 65 -10.60 15.08 -4.04
N ILE A 66 -10.52 13.85 -3.54
CA ILE A 66 -9.25 13.24 -3.10
C ILE A 66 -8.27 13.12 -4.28
N CYS A 67 -8.72 12.69 -5.47
CA CYS A 67 -7.87 12.64 -6.66
C CYS A 67 -7.35 14.04 -7.05
N ASP A 68 -8.20 15.05 -7.00
CA ASP A 68 -7.80 16.43 -7.26
C ASP A 68 -6.79 16.93 -6.22
N MET A 69 -6.95 16.56 -4.95
CA MET A 69 -5.97 16.89 -3.91
C MET A 69 -4.61 16.22 -4.17
N ILE A 70 -4.59 14.96 -4.62
CA ILE A 70 -3.36 14.25 -5.01
C ILE A 70 -2.69 14.94 -6.21
N ASN A 71 -3.45 15.21 -7.27
CA ASN A 71 -2.92 15.77 -8.52
C ASN A 71 -2.39 17.19 -8.36
N HIS A 72 -2.96 17.96 -7.43
CA HIS A 72 -2.46 19.29 -7.07
C HIS A 72 -1.48 19.29 -5.89
N GLU A 73 -0.99 18.11 -5.47
CA GLU A 73 -0.01 17.95 -4.39
C GLU A 73 -0.42 18.60 -3.05
N LYS A 74 -1.73 18.70 -2.79
CA LYS A 74 -2.28 19.22 -1.53
C LYS A 74 -2.18 18.21 -0.38
N VAL A 75 -1.96 16.94 -0.72
CA VAL A 75 -1.83 15.79 0.19
C VAL A 75 -0.78 14.84 -0.34
N SER A 76 -0.20 14.04 0.55
CA SER A 76 0.78 13.02 0.18
C SER A 76 0.11 11.80 -0.46
N SER A 77 0.39 11.53 -1.73
CA SER A 77 -0.09 10.32 -2.43
C SER A 77 0.35 9.04 -1.73
N VAL A 78 1.59 8.99 -1.23
CA VAL A 78 2.13 7.84 -0.49
C VAL A 78 1.30 7.57 0.76
N GLU A 79 0.99 8.61 1.54
CA GLU A 79 0.26 8.47 2.80
C GLU A 79 -1.20 8.12 2.56
N LEU A 80 -1.83 8.65 1.50
CA LEU A 80 -3.17 8.22 1.08
C LEU A 80 -3.20 6.74 0.67
N ILE A 81 -2.26 6.27 -0.14
CA ILE A 81 -2.19 4.87 -0.56
C ILE A 81 -1.92 3.95 0.64
N ARG A 82 -1.09 4.38 1.60
CA ARG A 82 -0.93 3.69 2.90
C ARG A 82 -2.24 3.62 3.68
N GLY A 83 -2.95 4.73 3.79
CA GLY A 83 -4.27 4.79 4.44
C GLY A 83 -5.25 3.81 3.78
N ILE A 84 -5.35 3.82 2.46
CA ILE A 84 -6.21 2.91 1.69
C ILE A 84 -5.82 1.45 1.96
N LYS A 85 -4.52 1.12 1.93
CA LYS A 85 -4.00 -0.22 2.27
C LYS A 85 -4.43 -0.65 3.68
N LYS A 86 -4.32 0.23 4.68
CA LYS A 86 -4.78 -0.06 6.06
C LYS A 86 -6.27 -0.40 6.06
N ARG A 87 -7.11 0.35 5.31
CA ARG A 87 -8.56 0.11 5.22
C ARG A 87 -8.91 -1.21 4.53
N ILE A 88 -8.17 -1.61 3.48
CA ILE A 88 -8.32 -2.91 2.81
C ILE A 88 -8.07 -4.09 3.78
N LEU A 89 -7.16 -3.93 4.75
CA LEU A 89 -6.84 -4.95 5.74
C LEU A 89 -7.87 -5.06 6.88
N ILE A 90 -8.81 -4.12 7.01
CA ILE A 90 -9.88 -4.20 8.02
C ILE A 90 -10.90 -5.26 7.59
N LYS A 91 -11.15 -6.27 8.43
CA LYS A 91 -12.11 -7.35 8.17
C LYS A 91 -13.57 -6.88 8.27
N ASN A 92 -13.97 -6.00 7.37
CA ASN A 92 -15.34 -5.53 7.19
C ASN A 92 -15.58 -5.36 5.69
N ALA A 93 -16.46 -6.20 5.12
CA ALA A 93 -16.68 -6.25 3.68
C ALA A 93 -17.04 -4.88 3.08
N ARG A 94 -17.79 -4.04 3.82
CA ARG A 94 -18.18 -2.72 3.35
C ARG A 94 -16.99 -1.76 3.26
N VAL A 95 -16.20 -1.69 4.33
CA VAL A 95 -14.97 -0.86 4.36
C VAL A 95 -13.99 -1.31 3.28
N GLN A 96 -13.79 -2.61 3.13
CA GLN A 96 -12.88 -3.17 2.11
C GLN A 96 -13.35 -2.83 0.71
N TYR A 97 -14.63 -3.04 0.41
CA TYR A 97 -15.19 -2.73 -0.90
C TYR A 97 -15.01 -1.25 -1.27
N LEU A 98 -15.33 -0.34 -0.34
CA LEU A 98 -15.14 1.09 -0.54
C LEU A 98 -13.67 1.48 -0.70
N ALA A 99 -12.77 0.88 0.08
CA ALA A 99 -11.33 1.14 -0.03
C ALA A 99 -10.76 0.64 -1.36
N LEU A 100 -11.22 -0.51 -1.87
CA LEU A 100 -10.85 -1.03 -3.18
C LEU A 100 -11.37 -0.12 -4.31
N LEU A 101 -12.59 0.43 -4.18
CA LEU A 101 -13.11 1.41 -5.13
C LEU A 101 -12.32 2.72 -5.13
N LEU A 102 -11.97 3.22 -3.95
CA LEU A 102 -11.13 4.41 -3.82
C LEU A 102 -9.75 4.18 -4.43
N LEU A 103 -9.12 3.02 -4.16
CA LEU A 103 -7.84 2.63 -4.76
C LEU A 103 -7.89 2.65 -6.29
N GLU A 104 -8.89 1.99 -6.88
CA GLU A 104 -9.06 1.98 -8.33
C GLU A 104 -9.28 3.40 -8.89
N THR A 105 -10.07 4.21 -8.19
CA THR A 105 -10.36 5.59 -8.60
C THR A 105 -9.07 6.41 -8.62
N CYS A 106 -8.25 6.34 -7.56
CA CYS A 106 -6.95 6.99 -7.53
C CYS A 106 -6.02 6.46 -8.62
N ALA A 107 -5.94 5.14 -8.82
CA ALA A 107 -5.09 4.54 -9.86
C ALA A 107 -5.46 4.99 -11.28
N LYS A 108 -6.76 5.24 -11.54
CA LYS A 108 -7.25 5.70 -12.85
C LYS A 108 -7.12 7.21 -13.07
N ASN A 109 -7.07 8.01 -12.01
CA ASN A 109 -7.15 9.48 -12.11
C ASN A 109 -5.90 10.21 -11.63
N CYS A 110 -4.94 9.53 -11.00
CA CYS A 110 -3.74 10.15 -10.44
C CYS A 110 -2.47 9.53 -11.03
N GLU A 111 -1.65 10.34 -11.70
CA GLU A 111 -0.43 9.86 -12.38
C GLU A 111 0.54 9.15 -11.42
N LYS A 112 0.67 9.68 -10.19
CA LYS A 112 1.58 9.11 -9.17
C LYS A 112 1.04 7.86 -8.49
N ALA A 113 -0.27 7.60 -8.54
CA ALA A 113 -0.88 6.53 -7.75
C ALA A 113 -0.35 5.15 -8.12
N PHE A 114 -0.10 4.88 -9.41
CA PHE A 114 0.40 3.58 -9.84
C PHE A 114 1.76 3.23 -9.22
N SER A 115 2.72 4.17 -9.23
CA SER A 115 4.03 3.97 -8.61
C SER A 115 3.93 3.78 -7.09
N GLU A 116 3.03 4.50 -6.42
CA GLU A 116 2.86 4.36 -4.97
C GLU A 116 2.19 3.04 -4.59
N VAL A 117 1.21 2.57 -5.37
CA VAL A 117 0.58 1.25 -5.19
C VAL A 117 1.62 0.13 -5.25
N ALA A 118 2.55 0.21 -6.20
CA ALA A 118 3.66 -0.72 -6.31
C ALA A 118 4.66 -0.60 -5.14
N ALA A 119 5.08 0.62 -4.80
CA ALA A 119 6.02 0.88 -3.71
C ALA A 119 5.50 0.41 -2.35
N GLU A 120 4.19 0.59 -2.10
CA GLU A 120 3.52 0.19 -0.87
C GLU A 120 3.09 -1.27 -0.83
N ARG A 121 3.35 -2.02 -1.90
CA ARG A 121 3.05 -3.46 -2.04
C ARG A 121 1.59 -3.78 -1.79
N VAL A 122 0.68 -2.92 -2.25
CA VAL A 122 -0.76 -3.07 -2.02
C VAL A 122 -1.30 -4.36 -2.64
N LEU A 123 -0.85 -4.68 -3.87
CA LEU A 123 -1.27 -5.90 -4.57
C LEU A 123 -0.88 -7.17 -3.81
N ASP A 124 0.30 -7.20 -3.18
CA ASP A 124 0.75 -8.34 -2.37
C ASP A 124 -0.21 -8.61 -1.20
N GLU A 125 -0.75 -7.56 -0.58
CA GLU A 125 -1.73 -7.69 0.49
C GLU A 125 -3.10 -8.13 -0.05
N ILE A 126 -3.52 -7.63 -1.22
CA ILE A 126 -4.77 -8.06 -1.86
C ILE A 126 -4.71 -9.56 -2.21
N VAL A 127 -3.61 -10.03 -2.78
CA VAL A 127 -3.42 -11.46 -3.12
C VAL A 127 -3.55 -12.34 -1.88
N LYS A 128 -2.95 -11.95 -0.74
CA LYS A 128 -3.09 -12.69 0.53
C LYS A 128 -4.52 -12.74 1.07
N LEU A 129 -5.33 -11.71 0.79
CA LEU A 129 -6.70 -11.63 1.28
C LEU A 129 -7.68 -12.47 0.46
N ILE A 130 -7.38 -12.75 -0.81
CA ILE A 130 -8.25 -13.57 -1.68
C ILE A 130 -8.43 -14.98 -1.10
N ASP A 131 -7.42 -15.52 -0.44
CA ASP A 131 -7.47 -16.83 0.20
C ASP A 131 -8.20 -16.82 1.56
N ASP A 132 -8.65 -15.66 2.07
CA ASP A 132 -9.40 -15.58 3.34
C ASP A 132 -10.87 -16.04 3.13
N PRO A 133 -11.34 -17.08 3.83
CA PRO A 133 -12.71 -17.61 3.68
C PRO A 133 -13.83 -16.61 4.01
N GLN A 134 -13.54 -15.51 4.71
CA GLN A 134 -14.50 -14.43 4.95
C GLN A 134 -14.63 -13.51 3.73
N ILE A 135 -13.56 -13.33 2.96
CA ILE A 135 -13.55 -12.55 1.72
C ILE A 135 -14.24 -13.32 0.61
N GLU A 136 -14.01 -14.63 0.52
CA GLU A 136 -14.68 -15.52 -0.43
C GLU A 136 -16.21 -15.48 -0.28
N ARG A 137 -16.72 -15.32 0.96
CA ARG A 137 -18.15 -15.14 1.23
C ARG A 137 -18.73 -13.82 0.71
N SER A 138 -17.87 -12.81 0.47
CA SER A 138 -18.27 -11.54 -0.11
C SER A 138 -17.88 -11.47 -1.58
N GLN A 139 -18.76 -12.00 -2.45
CA GLN A 139 -18.51 -12.06 -3.89
C GLN A 139 -18.17 -10.69 -4.50
N SER A 140 -18.77 -9.61 -4.01
CA SER A 140 -18.49 -8.25 -4.48
C SER A 140 -17.07 -7.80 -4.16
N VAL A 141 -16.56 -8.12 -2.96
CA VAL A 141 -15.19 -7.79 -2.55
C VAL A 141 -14.20 -8.66 -3.32
N ALA A 142 -14.42 -9.98 -3.39
CA ALA A 142 -13.54 -10.90 -4.12
C ALA A 142 -13.44 -10.55 -5.62
N ASN A 143 -14.57 -10.27 -6.29
CA ASN A 143 -14.59 -9.84 -7.69
C ASN A 143 -13.82 -8.53 -7.87
N LYS A 144 -13.95 -7.60 -6.93
CA LYS A 144 -13.26 -6.31 -6.99
C LYS A 144 -11.75 -6.46 -6.82
N MET A 145 -11.30 -7.29 -5.87
CA MET A 145 -9.89 -7.61 -5.67
C MET A 145 -9.27 -8.21 -6.93
N ASN A 146 -9.95 -9.18 -7.56
CA ASN A 146 -9.51 -9.77 -8.82
C ASN A 146 -9.41 -8.73 -9.94
N SER A 147 -10.38 -7.81 -10.05
CA SER A 147 -10.32 -6.73 -11.04
C SER A 147 -9.14 -5.80 -10.82
N ILE A 148 -8.74 -5.52 -9.58
CA ILE A 148 -7.63 -4.61 -9.26
C ILE A 148 -6.28 -5.25 -9.54
N ILE A 149 -6.13 -6.56 -9.37
CA ILE A 149 -4.90 -7.30 -9.72
C ILE A 149 -4.59 -7.21 -11.23
N HIS A 150 -5.61 -6.97 -12.06
CA HIS A 150 -5.49 -6.87 -13.51
C HIS A 150 -5.46 -5.42 -14.04
N LEU A 151 -5.44 -4.41 -13.17
CA LEU A 151 -5.21 -3.00 -13.55
C LEU A 151 -3.73 -2.77 -13.92
#